data_AF-A0A167XAF3-F1
#
_entry.id   AF-A0A167XAF3-F1
#
_cell.length_a   1.000
_cell.length_b   1.000
_cell.length_c   1.000
_cell.angle_alpha   90.00
_cell.angle_beta   90.00
_cell.angle_gamma   90.00
#
_symmetry.space_group_name_H-M   'P 1'
#
loop_
_entity.id
_entity.type
_entity.pdbx_description
1 polymer ?
#
loop_
_entity_poly.entity_id
_entity_poly.type
_entity_poly.pdbx_seq_one_letter_code
_entity_poly.pdbx_strand_id
1 'polypeptide(L)' 'IVLKDNLGHAYEGYAVMPSAEVITVYIVRPDGVVGGKVRGVEGVEKYFSGILQ' A
#
# COMPACT_ATOMS: atom_id res chain seq x y z
N ILE A 1 12.12 7.65 -6.80
CA ILE A 1 13.10 6.98 -5.91
C ILE A 1 12.49 5.63 -5.50
N VAL A 2 13.29 4.58 -5.38
CA VAL A 2 12.85 3.28 -4.84
C VAL A 2 13.61 3.06 -3.54
N LEU A 3 12.88 2.72 -2.47
CA LEU A 3 13.44 2.50 -1.13
C LEU A 3 13.24 1.03 -0.75
N LYS A 4 14.22 0.46 -0.06
CA LYS A 4 14.15 -0.89 0.52
C LYS A 4 14.33 -0.78 2.02
N ASP A 5 13.40 -1.39 2.75
CA ASP A 5 13.52 -1.53 4.20
C ASP A 5 14.52 -2.64 4.52
N ASN A 6 15.75 -2.26 4.91
CA ASN A 6 16.82 -3.20 5.24
C ASN A 6 16.83 -3.62 6.71
N LEU A 7 16.22 -2.82 7.60
CA LEU A 7 16.23 -3.04 9.05
C LEU A 7 14.87 -3.50 9.59
N GLY A 8 13.83 -3.50 8.75
CA GLY A 8 12.49 -3.97 9.10
C GLY A 8 11.61 -2.92 9.79
N HIS A 9 12.12 -1.71 10.02
CA HIS A 9 11.40 -0.67 10.75
C HIS A 9 10.12 -0.20 10.04
N ALA A 10 10.12 -0.18 8.70
CA ALA A 10 8.93 0.21 7.96
C ALA A 10 7.91 -0.93 7.93
N TYR A 11 8.35 -2.17 7.66
CA TYR A 11 7.47 -3.33 7.71
C TYR A 11 6.82 -3.51 9.08
N GLU A 12 7.61 -3.45 10.16
CA GLU A 12 7.11 -3.51 11.54
C GLU A 12 6.19 -2.32 11.86
N GLY A 13 6.66 -1.10 11.60
CA GLY A 13 5.91 0.13 11.92
C GLY A 13 4.58 0.26 11.18
N TYR A 14 4.46 -0.31 9.98
CA TYR A 14 3.22 -0.34 9.20
C TYR A 14 2.46 -1.68 9.29
N ALA A 15 2.87 -2.59 10.17
CA ALA A 15 2.30 -3.92 10.37
C ALA A 15 2.12 -4.70 9.05
N VAL A 16 3.13 -4.63 8.18
CA VAL A 16 3.17 -5.36 6.91
C VAL A 16 4.12 -6.54 7.06
N MET A 17 3.65 -7.74 6.71
CA MET A 17 4.49 -8.93 6.71
C MET A 17 5.41 -8.93 5.47
N PRO A 18 6.75 -8.90 5.62
CA PRO A 18 7.68 -8.81 4.49
C PRO A 18 7.59 -10.00 3.53
N SER A 19 7.20 -11.17 4.03
CA SER A 19 7.09 -12.42 3.30
C SER A 19 5.66 -12.77 2.90
N ALA A 20 4.74 -11.80 2.88
CA ALA A 20 3.39 -12.04 2.42
C ALA A 20 3.39 -12.46 0.94
N GLU A 21 2.59 -13.46 0.59
CA GLU A 21 2.43 -13.92 -0.79
C GLU A 21 1.82 -12.83 -1.69
N VAL A 22 1.06 -11.89 -1.10
CA VAL A 22 0.40 -10.80 -1.82
C VAL A 22 0.91 -9.46 -1.31
N ILE A 23 1.29 -8.59 -2.25
CA ILE A 23 1.76 -7.23 -1.97
C ILE A 23 0.65 -6.42 -1.28
N THR A 24 1.00 -5.78 -0.16
CA THR A 24 0.14 -4.78 0.49
C THR A 24 0.42 -3.40 -0.09
N VAL A 25 -0.63 -2.70 -0.53
CA VAL A 25 -0.52 -1.36 -1.10
C VAL A 25 -1.34 -0.40 -0.24
N TYR A 26 -0.69 0.64 0.26
CA TYR A 26 -1.36 1.78 0.88
C TYR A 26 -1.54 2.89 -0.15
N ILE A 27 -2.78 3.32 -0.37
CA ILE A 27 -3.11 4.42 -1.26
C ILE A 27 -3.24 5.68 -0.40
N VAL A 28 -2.38 6.65 -0.64
CA VAL A 28 -2.35 7.93 0.08
C VAL A 28 -2.90 9.02 -0.83
N ARG A 29 -3.89 9.77 -0.35
CA ARG A 29 -4.51 10.87 -1.10
C ARG A 29 -3.59 12.10 -1.16
N PRO A 30 -3.85 13.07 -2.05
CA PRO A 30 -3.04 14.29 -2.13
C PRO A 30 -2.97 15.12 -0.84
N ASP A 31 -3.95 14.97 0.05
CA ASP A 31 -3.99 15.61 1.37
C ASP A 31 -3.16 14.88 2.45
N GLY A 32 -2.49 13.79 2.10
CA GLY A 32 -1.66 12.99 3.01
C GLY A 32 -2.43 11.94 3.82
N VAL A 33 -3.75 11.82 3.64
CA VAL A 33 -4.57 10.84 4.35
C VAL A 33 -4.51 9.47 3.65
N VAL A 34 -4.42 8.39 4.44
CA VAL A 34 -4.55 7.02 3.92
C VAL A 34 -5.99 6.80 3.43
N GLY A 35 -6.16 6.71 2.12
CA GLY A 35 -7.45 6.45 1.47
C GLY A 35 -7.81 4.97 1.40
N GLY A 36 -6.82 4.07 1.38
CA GLY A 36 -7.08 2.64 1.36
C GLY A 36 -5.86 1.77 1.64
N LYS A 37 -6.10 0.58 2.22
CA LYS A 37 -5.15 -0.52 2.30
C LYS A 37 -5.68 -1.68 1.46
N VAL A 38 -5.03 -1.96 0.34
CA VAL A 38 -5.47 -2.97 -0.64
C VAL A 38 -4.39 -4.02 -0.85
N ARG A 39 -4.76 -5.10 -1.55
CA ARG A 39 -3.86 -6.21 -1.88
C ARG A 39 -3.74 -6.36 -3.38
N GLY A 40 -2.49 -6.43 -3.85
CA GLY A 40 -2.18 -6.63 -5.27
C GLY A 40 -2.71 -5.53 -6.19
N VAL A 41 -2.60 -5.78 -7.49
CA VAL A 41 -3.00 -4.84 -8.56
C VAL A 41 -4.51 -4.67 -8.61
N GLU A 42 -5.26 -5.78 -8.52
CA GLU A 42 -6.73 -5.78 -8.58
C GLU A 42 -7.37 -4.86 -7.52
N GLY A 43 -6.79 -4.85 -6.30
CA GLY A 43 -7.26 -3.99 -5.23
C GLY A 43 -7.05 -2.49 -5.52
N VAL A 44 -5.97 -2.15 -6.22
CA VAL A 44 -5.67 -0.77 -6.65
C VAL A 44 -6.65 -0.33 -7.74
N GLU A 45 -6.87 -1.17 -8.75
CA GLU A 45 -7.82 -0.89 -9.84
C GLU A 45 -9.23 -0.67 -9.29
N LYS A 46 -9.68 -1.55 -8.38
CA LYS A 46 -10.99 -1.43 -7.74
C LYS A 46 -11.13 -0.14 -6.92
N TYR A 47 -10.07 0.29 -6.23
CA TYR A 47 -10.11 1.54 -5.47
C TYR A 47 -10.30 2.74 -6.40
N PHE A 48 -9.52 2.81 -7.49
CA PHE A 48 -9.58 3.96 -8.39
C PHE A 48 -10.81 3.99 -9.28
N SER A 49 -11.38 2.85 -9.67
CA SER A 49 -12.64 2.82 -10.45
C SER A 49 -13.84 3.38 -9.68
N GLY A 50 -13.78 3.39 -8.34
CA GLY A 50 -14.80 4.03 -7.50
C GLY A 50 -14.62 5.55 -7.33
N ILE A 51 -13.51 6.11 -7.80
CA ILE A 51 -13.14 7.53 -7.59
C ILE A 51 -13.02 8.28 -8.91
N LEU A 52 -12.28 7.71 -9.86
CA LEU A 52 -12.00 8.27 -11.16
C LEU A 52 -12.97 7.63 -12.15
N GLN A 53 -13.96 8.40 -12.59
CA GLN A 53 -14.89 8.00 -13.65
C GLN A 53 -14.27 8.23 -15.03
#